data_AF-A0A6N7GQQ0-F1
#
_entry.id   AF-A0A6N7GQQ0-F1
#
_cell.length_a   1.000
_cell.length_b   1.000
_cell.length_c   1.000
_cell.angle_alpha   90.00
_cell.angle_beta   90.00
_cell.angle_gamma   90.00
#
_symmetry.space_group_name_H-M   'P 1'
#
loop_
_entity.id
_entity.type
_entity.pdbx_description
1 polymer ?
#
loop_
_entity_poly.entity_id
_entity_poly.type
_entity_poly.pdbx_seq_one_letter_code
_entity_poly.pdbx_strand_id
1 'polypeptide(L)' 'PAAEDLELPEDLVDLEAWLVAVLRVAAPSRLASALAEAEAAALERFAPRDVVAAMRRVLAFELACR' A
#
# COMPACT_ATOMS: atom_id res chain seq x y z
N PRO A 1 6.89 8.43 7.46
CA PRO A 1 5.57 7.95 7.92
C PRO A 1 5.60 7.81 9.44
N ALA A 2 4.51 8.18 10.11
CA ALA A 2 4.31 7.90 11.53
C ALA A 2 3.88 6.42 11.72
N ALA A 3 3.84 5.94 12.95
CA ALA A 3 3.50 4.53 13.22
C ALA A 3 2.05 4.23 12.87
N GLU A 4 1.14 5.18 13.12
CA GLU A 4 -0.27 5.11 12.76
C GLU A 4 -0.50 4.97 11.25
N ASP A 5 0.41 5.51 10.41
CA ASP A 5 0.32 5.41 8.95
C ASP A 5 0.56 3.98 8.42
N LEU A 6 1.03 3.06 9.27
CA LEU A 6 1.30 1.66 8.93
C LEU A 6 0.17 0.72 9.37
N GLU A 7 -0.83 1.22 10.09
CA GLU A 7 -2.01 0.46 10.45
C GLU A 7 -2.98 0.37 9.26
N LEU A 8 -3.54 -0.81 9.01
CA LEU A 8 -4.48 -0.99 7.90
C LEU A 8 -5.71 -0.09 8.12
N PRO A 9 -6.05 0.81 7.18
CA PRO A 9 -7.14 1.77 7.37
C PRO A 9 -8.51 1.10 7.37
N GLU A 10 -9.50 1.77 7.96
CA GLU A 10 -10.90 1.32 7.96
C GLU A 10 -11.65 1.77 6.69
N ASP A 11 -11.28 2.91 6.11
CA ASP A 11 -11.88 3.47 4.90
C ASP A 11 -10.99 3.19 3.68
N LEU A 12 -11.65 2.86 2.56
CA LEU A 12 -11.00 2.66 1.27
C LEU A 12 -10.31 3.92 0.76
N VAL A 13 -10.80 5.12 1.13
CA VAL A 13 -10.20 6.39 0.70
C VAL A 13 -8.75 6.56 1.19
N ASP A 14 -8.40 5.91 2.29
CA ASP A 14 -7.07 6.00 2.92
C ASP A 14 -6.12 4.87 2.48
N LEU A 15 -6.63 3.90 1.71
CA LEU A 15 -5.85 2.72 1.30
C LEU A 15 -4.62 3.09 0.46
N GLU A 16 -4.73 4.08 -0.43
CA GLU A 16 -3.61 4.52 -1.26
C GLU A 16 -2.51 5.20 -0.42
N ALA A 17 -2.90 6.03 0.55
CA ALA A 17 -1.95 6.70 1.44
C ALA A 17 -1.20 5.69 2.30
N TRP A 18 -1.90 4.68 2.83
CA TRP A 18 -1.30 3.58 3.57
C TRP A 18 -0.31 2.77 2.72
N LEU A 19 -0.69 2.41 1.47
CA LEU A 19 0.21 1.70 0.55
C LEU A 19 1.49 2.50 0.26
N VAL A 20 1.38 3.82 0.07
CA VAL A 20 2.53 4.71 -0.09
C VAL A 20 3.41 4.71 1.17
N ALA A 21 2.81 4.77 2.36
CA ALA A 21 3.54 4.72 3.62
C ALA A 21 4.33 3.41 3.77
N VAL A 22 3.70 2.27 3.49
CA VAL A 22 4.35 0.94 3.50
C VAL A 22 5.56 0.91 2.55
N LEU A 23 5.38 1.35 1.30
CA LEU A 23 6.46 1.34 0.31
C LEU A 23 7.63 2.26 0.68
N ARG A 24 7.37 3.39 1.34
CA ARG A 24 8.41 4.35 1.76
C ARG A 24 9.23 3.88 2.96
N VAL A 25 8.66 3.02 3.82
CA VAL A 25 9.37 2.45 4.97
C VAL A 25 10.09 1.16 4.60
N ALA A 26 9.62 0.46 3.57
CA ALA A 26 10.24 -0.77 3.10
C ALA A 26 11.66 -0.53 2.55
N ALA A 27 12.62 -1.35 3.00
CA ALA A 27 13.94 -1.38 2.40
C ALA A 27 13.85 -1.77 0.91
N PRO A 28 14.70 -1.20 0.02
CA PRO A 28 14.61 -1.48 -1.42
C PRO A 28 14.64 -2.98 -1.77
N SER A 29 15.43 -3.77 -1.05
CA SER A 29 15.53 -5.23 -1.22
C SER A 29 14.28 -6.01 -0.78
N ARG A 30 13.39 -5.38 -0.01
CA ARG A 30 12.16 -5.98 0.55
C ARG A 30 10.87 -5.43 -0.07
N LEU A 31 10.95 -4.49 -1.01
CA LEU A 31 9.77 -3.83 -1.61
C LEU A 31 8.74 -4.83 -2.13
N ALA A 32 9.17 -5.88 -2.84
CA ALA A 32 8.27 -6.89 -3.37
C ALA A 32 7.53 -7.67 -2.26
N SER A 33 8.24 -8.08 -1.19
CA SER A 33 7.63 -8.77 -0.06
C SER A 33 6.69 -7.85 0.73
N ALA A 34 7.10 -6.60 0.99
CA ALA A 34 6.27 -5.62 1.68
C ALA A 34 4.97 -5.33 0.93
N LEU A 35 5.03 -5.25 -0.40
CA LEU A 35 3.85 -5.07 -1.24
C LEU A 35 2.90 -6.28 -1.19
N ALA A 36 3.44 -7.50 -1.21
CA ALA A 36 2.64 -8.73 -1.10
C ALA A 36 1.97 -8.86 0.28
N GLU A 37 2.69 -8.52 1.35
CA GLU A 37 2.15 -8.47 2.72
C GLU A 37 1.05 -7.42 2.84
N ALA A 38 1.25 -6.24 2.24
CA ALA A 38 0.25 -5.17 2.22
C ALA A 38 -1.02 -5.55 1.43
N GLU A 39 -0.85 -6.21 0.28
CA GLU A 39 -1.98 -6.73 -0.50
C GLU A 39 -2.79 -7.74 0.33
N ALA A 40 -2.11 -8.70 0.97
CA ALA A 40 -2.76 -9.71 1.80
C ALA A 40 -3.56 -9.06 2.94
N ALA A 41 -2.97 -8.09 3.65
CA ALA A 41 -3.66 -7.37 4.72
C ALA A 41 -4.87 -6.58 4.21
N ALA A 42 -4.73 -5.87 3.08
CA ALA A 42 -5.82 -5.11 2.49
C ALA A 42 -6.99 -6.00 2.04
N LEU A 43 -6.71 -7.20 1.54
CA LEU A 43 -7.72 -8.17 1.14
C LEU A 43 -8.54 -8.74 2.30
N GLU A 44 -8.09 -8.59 3.55
CA GLU A 44 -8.89 -8.97 4.72
C GLU A 44 -10.11 -8.06 4.92
N ARG A 45 -10.06 -6.82 4.40
CA ARG A 45 -11.07 -5.78 4.66
C ARG A 45 -11.72 -5.23 3.40
N PHE A 46 -10.99 -5.12 2.30
CA PHE A 46 -11.44 -4.47 1.08
C PHE A 46 -11.66 -5.46 -0.06
N ALA A 47 -12.53 -5.10 -1.00
CA ALA A 47 -12.77 -5.95 -2.16
C ALA A 47 -11.51 -6.05 -3.04
N PRO A 48 -11.18 -7.22 -3.61
CA PRO A 48 -9.95 -7.41 -4.39
C PRO A 48 -9.79 -6.43 -5.56
N ARG A 49 -10.90 -6.06 -6.19
CA ARG A 49 -10.91 -5.08 -7.28
C ARG A 49 -10.37 -3.73 -6.83
N ASP A 50 -10.74 -3.29 -5.64
CA ASP A 50 -10.38 -1.98 -5.12
C ASP A 50 -8.93 -1.97 -4.64
N VAL A 51 -8.48 -3.06 -4.00
CA VAL A 51 -7.07 -3.26 -3.61
C VAL A 51 -6.15 -3.20 -4.84
N VAL A 52 -6.44 -3.98 -5.88
CA VAL A 52 -5.63 -3.99 -7.11
C VAL A 52 -5.64 -2.61 -7.80
N ALA A 53 -6.77 -1.91 -7.78
CA ALA A 53 -6.86 -0.56 -8.35
C ALA A 53 -5.97 0.44 -7.59
N ALA A 54 -6.00 0.41 -6.25
CA ALA A 54 -5.16 1.25 -5.41
C ALA A 54 -3.66 0.95 -5.61
N MET A 55 -3.27 -0.33 -5.58
CA MET A 55 -1.88 -0.75 -5.83
C MET A 55 -1.35 -0.27 -7.19
N ARG A 56 -2.16 -0.38 -8.25
CA ARG A 56 -1.77 0.10 -9.59
C ARG A 56 -1.54 1.60 -9.62
N ARG A 57 -2.40 2.40 -8.98
CA ARG A 57 -2.25 3.86 -8.91
C ARG A 57 -0.99 4.25 -8.14
N VAL A 58 -0.77 3.63 -6.99
CA VAL A 58 0.38 3.89 -6.13
C VAL A 58 1.70 3.52 -6.84
N LEU A 59 1.77 2.34 -7.46
CA LEU A 59 2.97 1.93 -8.20
C LEU A 59 3.26 2.85 -9.39
N ALA A 60 2.23 3.25 -10.13
CA ALA A 60 2.39 4.21 -11.24
C ALA A 60 2.90 5.58 -10.75
N PHE A 61 2.38 6.06 -9.61
CA PHE A 61 2.81 7.31 -8.99
C PHE A 61 4.27 7.23 -8.50
N GLU A 62 4.63 6.20 -7.74
CA GLU A 62 5.99 6.04 -7.18
C GLU A 62 7.04 5.78 -8.28
N LEU A 63 6.66 5.20 -9.42
CA LEU A 63 7.52 5.10 -10.62
C LEU A 63 7.74 6.46 -11.30
N ALA A 64 6.74 7.34 -11.28
CA ALA A 64 6.82 8.66 -11.92
C ALA A 64 7.54 9.70 -11.04
N CYS A 65 7.53 9.52 -9.71
CA CYS A 65 8.12 10.45 -8.75
C CYS A 65 9.52 10.05 -8.24
N ARG A 66 10.08 8.94 -8.72
CA ARG A 66 11.47 8.51 -8.44
C ARG A 66 12.46 9.06 -9.46
#